data_AF-A0A7C5TS96-F1
#
_entry.id   AF-A0A7C5TS96-F1
#
_cell.length_a   1.000
_cell.length_b   1.000
_cell.length_c   1.000
_cell.angle_alpha   90.00
_cell.angle_beta   90.00
_cell.angle_gamma   90.00
#
_symmetry.space_group_name_H-M   'P 1'
#
loop_
_entity.id
_entity.type
_entity.pdbx_description
1 polymer ?
#
loop_
_entity_poly.entity_id
_entity_poly.type
_entity_poly.pdbx_seq_one_letter_code
_entity_poly.pdbx_strand_id
1 'polypeptide(L)'
;MCDGLYPWGGKMRCGNPASCVAVVTLSEWMDFPQDLVAVYGSMKTENLGVEKVVANTVSNPNIRYLIVCGREVRGHRSGESLKCLHEYGIDGNNRVLKAKSAIPYIENLPHDAIKRFQEQVTLIDLIGVEDTQEIIGKINWCRENNPGNFGEPLFVAPLKHEAGEVHVAADFSLHKDLQIDSYGYVRKI
;
A
#
# COMPACT_ATOMS: atom_id res chain seq x y z
N MET A 1 4.46 -1.06 18.02
CA MET A 1 4.53 -1.47 16.60
C MET A 1 3.33 -2.35 16.35
N CYS A 2 2.91 -2.51 15.10
CA CYS A 2 1.86 -3.47 14.79
C CYS A 2 2.50 -4.85 14.74
N ASP A 3 2.32 -5.63 15.80
CA ASP A 3 3.09 -6.85 16.06
C ASP A 3 2.87 -7.91 14.97
N GLY A 4 3.89 -8.20 14.17
CA GLY A 4 4.03 -9.37 13.27
C GLY A 4 3.01 -9.56 12.14
N LEU A 5 1.82 -8.97 12.24
CA LEU A 5 0.67 -9.21 11.37
C LEU A 5 0.78 -8.46 10.03
N TYR A 6 1.46 -7.32 10.02
CA TYR A 6 1.62 -6.49 8.83
C TYR A 6 3.08 -6.52 8.39
N PRO A 7 3.43 -7.35 7.38
CA PRO A 7 4.83 -7.60 7.02
C PRO A 7 5.54 -6.39 6.40
N TRP A 8 4.79 -5.39 5.93
CA TRP A 8 5.35 -4.23 5.24
C TRP A 8 5.18 -2.96 6.06
N GLY A 9 6.32 -2.35 6.41
CA GLY A 9 6.33 -1.08 7.14
C GLY A 9 5.84 0.11 6.30
N GLY A 10 5.34 1.14 6.96
CA GLY A 10 4.88 2.36 6.33
C GLY A 10 4.34 3.36 7.33
N LYS A 11 3.85 4.51 6.84
CA LYS A 11 3.13 5.48 7.65
C LYS A 11 1.70 4.99 7.86
N MET A 12 1.51 4.16 8.89
CA MET A 12 0.24 3.56 9.28
C MET A 12 0.12 3.44 10.80
N ARG A 13 -1.11 3.31 11.29
CA ARG A 13 -1.43 3.01 12.68
C ARG A 13 -2.38 1.81 12.71
N CYS A 14 -2.11 0.88 13.61
CA CYS A 14 -2.94 -0.30 13.77
C CYS A 14 -3.96 -0.09 14.87
N GLY A 15 -5.11 -0.73 14.69
CA GLY A 15 -6.18 -0.76 15.66
C GLY A 15 -6.50 -2.19 16.07
N ASN A 16 -7.78 -2.54 16.08
CA ASN A 16 -8.25 -3.87 16.44
C ASN A 16 -7.98 -4.88 15.31
N PRO A 17 -7.07 -5.86 15.45
CA PRO A 17 -6.73 -6.81 14.38
C PRO A 17 -7.90 -7.71 13.95
N ALA A 18 -8.96 -7.81 14.77
CA ALA A 18 -10.19 -8.53 14.44
C ALA A 18 -11.22 -7.68 13.67
N SER A 19 -10.98 -6.38 13.48
CA SER A 19 -11.85 -5.54 12.66
C SER A 19 -11.79 -5.96 11.19
N CYS A 20 -12.93 -5.83 10.50
CA CYS A 20 -13.01 -6.13 9.08
C CYS A 20 -12.70 -4.96 8.14
N VAL A 21 -12.32 -3.81 8.70
CA VAL A 21 -12.13 -2.57 7.94
C VAL A 21 -10.69 -2.10 8.01
N ALA A 22 -10.10 -1.82 6.85
CA ALA A 22 -8.87 -1.04 6.72
C ALA A 22 -9.14 0.26 5.97
N VAL A 23 -8.35 1.30 6.26
CA VAL A 23 -8.56 2.64 5.67
C VAL A 23 -7.26 3.20 5.08
N VAL A 24 -7.32 3.65 3.84
CA VAL A 24 -6.23 4.34 3.14
C VAL A 24 -6.61 5.81 2.97
N THR A 25 -5.82 6.73 3.54
CA THR A 25 -6.13 8.17 3.59
C THR A 25 -5.44 9.00 2.48
N LEU A 26 -4.82 8.33 1.51
CA LEU A 26 -4.11 8.93 0.38
C LEU A 26 -3.08 10.00 0.78
N SER A 27 -3.27 11.26 0.37
CA SER A 27 -2.25 12.31 0.47
C SER A 27 -1.95 12.76 1.90
N GLU A 28 -3.00 12.85 2.74
CA GLU A 28 -2.93 13.39 4.08
C GLU A 28 -3.20 12.33 5.15
N TRP A 29 -2.75 12.62 6.37
CA TRP A 29 -3.02 11.76 7.51
C TRP A 29 -4.39 12.11 8.11
N MET A 30 -5.22 11.10 8.35
CA MET A 30 -6.43 11.22 9.15
C MET A 30 -6.41 10.17 10.26
N ASP A 31 -6.97 10.52 11.42
CA ASP A 31 -7.08 9.60 12.55
C ASP A 31 -8.50 9.04 12.66
N PHE A 32 -8.56 7.77 13.05
CA PHE A 32 -9.81 7.05 13.31
C PHE A 32 -9.73 6.34 14.67
N PRO A 33 -10.88 6.11 15.33
CA PRO A 33 -10.92 5.29 16.54
C PRO A 33 -10.38 3.88 16.25
N GLN A 34 -9.35 3.46 17.00
CA GLN A 34 -8.61 2.23 16.74
C GLN A 34 -9.44 0.95 16.94
N ASP A 35 -10.50 1.01 17.74
CA ASP A 35 -11.43 -0.10 17.95
C ASP A 35 -12.29 -0.42 16.72
N LEU A 36 -12.47 0.56 15.82
CA LEU A 36 -13.31 0.43 14.63
C LEU A 36 -12.58 -0.18 13.43
N VAL A 37 -11.26 -0.03 13.34
CA VAL A 37 -10.46 -0.38 12.16
C VAL A 37 -9.28 -1.27 12.51
N ALA A 38 -8.89 -2.15 11.58
CA ALA A 38 -7.74 -3.03 11.77
C ALA A 38 -6.41 -2.30 11.59
N VAL A 39 -6.38 -1.42 10.58
CA VAL A 39 -5.23 -0.60 10.24
C VAL A 39 -5.69 0.59 9.40
N TYR A 40 -5.05 1.73 9.58
CA TYR A 40 -5.22 2.87 8.69
C TYR A 40 -3.91 3.59 8.43
N GLY A 41 -3.79 4.26 7.28
CA GLY A 41 -2.59 5.02 6.95
C GLY A 41 -2.65 5.75 5.62
N SER A 42 -1.67 6.61 5.40
CA SER A 42 -1.54 7.39 4.15
C SER A 42 -0.77 6.59 3.09
N MET A 43 -1.20 6.69 1.82
CA MET A 43 -0.57 6.02 0.68
C MET A 43 -0.36 7.01 -0.46
N LYS A 44 0.90 7.36 -0.74
CA LYS A 44 1.24 8.43 -1.69
C LYS A 44 1.60 7.97 -3.09
N THR A 45 2.23 6.81 -3.24
CA THR A 45 2.75 6.34 -4.52
C THR A 45 1.88 5.23 -5.11
N GLU A 46 1.79 5.20 -6.44
CA GLU A 46 1.00 4.29 -7.26
C GLU A 46 1.60 2.88 -7.43
N ASN A 47 2.81 2.69 -6.91
CA ASN A 47 3.61 1.47 -6.99
C ASN A 47 3.85 0.90 -5.58
N LEU A 48 4.99 1.20 -4.94
CA LEU A 48 5.37 0.69 -3.63
C LEU A 48 4.32 0.98 -2.53
N GLY A 49 3.63 2.12 -2.59
CA GLY A 49 2.52 2.41 -1.69
C GLY A 49 1.36 1.44 -1.85
N VAL A 50 0.97 1.16 -3.10
CA VAL A 50 -0.07 0.19 -3.45
C VAL A 50 0.36 -1.22 -3.03
N GLU A 51 1.61 -1.59 -3.27
CA GLU A 51 2.16 -2.90 -2.87
C GLU A 51 2.07 -3.13 -1.36
N LYS A 52 2.44 -2.12 -0.57
CA LYS A 52 2.35 -2.14 0.90
C LYS A 52 0.91 -2.35 1.38
N VAL A 53 -0.04 -1.65 0.77
CA VAL A 53 -1.46 -1.79 1.11
C VAL A 53 -1.94 -3.20 0.80
N VAL A 54 -1.62 -3.74 -0.37
CA VAL A 54 -2.01 -5.10 -0.76
C VAL A 54 -1.40 -6.14 0.17
N ALA A 55 -0.09 -6.10 0.38
CA ALA A 55 0.61 -7.07 1.24
C ALA A 55 0.09 -7.09 2.68
N ASN A 56 -0.14 -5.92 3.27
CA ASN A 56 -0.67 -5.82 4.62
C ASN A 56 -2.16 -6.17 4.71
N THR A 57 -2.92 -6.01 3.63
CA THR A 57 -4.33 -6.41 3.60
C THR A 57 -4.46 -7.93 3.58
N VAL A 58 -3.72 -8.61 2.70
CA VAL A 58 -3.83 -10.08 2.56
C VAL A 58 -3.21 -10.84 3.74
N SER A 59 -2.33 -10.21 4.51
CA SER A 59 -1.78 -10.77 5.74
C SER A 59 -2.75 -10.77 6.92
N ASN A 60 -3.84 -10.00 6.86
CA ASN A 60 -4.91 -10.04 7.86
C ASN A 60 -6.26 -10.45 7.22
N PRO A 61 -6.65 -11.73 7.30
CA PRO A 61 -7.86 -12.25 6.66
C PRO A 61 -9.16 -11.74 7.30
N ASN A 62 -9.09 -11.06 8.46
CA ASN A 62 -10.24 -10.37 9.01
C ASN A 62 -10.62 -9.16 8.17
N ILE A 63 -9.67 -8.50 7.49
CA ILE A 63 -9.95 -7.33 6.64
C ILE A 63 -10.74 -7.78 5.41
N ARG A 64 -12.00 -7.35 5.34
CA ARG A 64 -12.97 -7.64 4.26
C ARG A 64 -13.39 -6.39 3.50
N TYR A 65 -13.12 -5.21 4.05
CA TYR A 65 -13.39 -3.92 3.43
C TYR A 65 -12.14 -3.05 3.46
N LEU A 66 -11.83 -2.45 2.32
CA LEU A 66 -10.76 -1.46 2.19
C LEU A 66 -11.39 -0.13 1.75
N ILE A 67 -11.44 0.83 2.66
CA ILE A 67 -11.93 2.18 2.35
C ILE A 67 -10.75 3.01 1.85
N VAL A 68 -10.89 3.62 0.68
CA VAL A 68 -9.91 4.55 0.13
C VAL A 68 -10.53 5.95 0.16
N CYS A 69 -10.01 6.82 1.02
CA CYS A 69 -10.54 8.16 1.25
C CYS A 69 -9.44 9.22 1.25
N GLY A 70 -9.85 10.48 1.35
CA GLY A 70 -8.95 11.62 1.33
C GLY A 70 -8.61 12.11 -0.07
N ARG A 71 -7.86 13.19 -0.11
CA ARG A 71 -7.48 13.87 -1.34
C ARG A 71 -6.55 13.00 -2.19
N GLU A 72 -6.88 12.89 -3.48
CA GLU A 72 -6.06 12.17 -4.44
C GLU A 72 -4.69 12.83 -4.61
N VAL A 73 -3.66 12.00 -4.83
CA VAL A 73 -2.29 12.47 -4.97
C VAL A 73 -2.06 12.95 -6.40
N ARG A 74 -1.82 14.24 -6.58
CA ARG A 74 -1.58 14.81 -7.91
C ARG A 74 -0.39 14.13 -8.60
N GLY A 75 -0.55 13.77 -9.86
CA GLY A 75 0.47 13.08 -10.66
C GLY A 75 0.51 11.58 -10.40
N HIS A 76 0.68 11.18 -9.14
CA HIS A 76 0.74 9.77 -8.75
C HIS A 76 -0.60 9.05 -8.90
N ARG A 77 -1.73 9.70 -8.59
CA ARG A 77 -3.08 9.10 -8.65
C ARG A 77 -3.11 7.72 -7.99
N SER A 78 -2.59 7.66 -6.76
CA SER A 78 -2.34 6.41 -6.05
C SER A 78 -3.65 5.72 -5.67
N GLY A 79 -4.70 6.48 -5.35
CA GLY A 79 -6.05 5.95 -5.08
C GLY A 79 -6.66 5.29 -6.31
N GLU A 80 -6.65 5.99 -7.45
CA GLU A 80 -7.07 5.41 -8.73
C GLU A 80 -6.26 4.14 -9.05
N SER A 81 -4.94 4.17 -8.87
CA SER A 81 -4.08 3.04 -9.22
C SER A 81 -4.41 1.80 -8.38
N LEU A 82 -4.64 1.97 -7.08
CA LEU A 82 -5.09 0.90 -6.20
C LEU A 82 -6.47 0.35 -6.60
N LYS A 83 -7.40 1.24 -6.96
CA LYS A 83 -8.73 0.84 -7.46
C LYS A 83 -8.63 0.04 -8.76
N CYS A 84 -7.82 0.51 -9.71
CA CYS A 84 -7.58 -0.20 -10.97
C CYS A 84 -6.90 -1.56 -10.73
N LEU A 85 -5.97 -1.65 -9.79
CA LEU A 85 -5.35 -2.93 -9.42
C LEU A 85 -6.40 -3.91 -8.86
N HIS A 86 -7.29 -3.42 -7.99
CA HIS A 86 -8.38 -4.23 -7.45
C HIS A 86 -9.34 -4.71 -8.54
N GLU A 87 -9.77 -3.84 -9.45
CA GLU A 87 -10.80 -4.17 -10.44
C GLU A 87 -10.26 -4.93 -11.65
N TYR A 88 -9.03 -4.64 -12.08
CA TYR A 88 -8.50 -5.09 -13.37
C TYR A 88 -7.19 -5.87 -13.28
N GLY A 89 -6.48 -5.81 -12.15
CA GLY A 89 -5.19 -6.48 -11.99
C GLY A 89 -4.06 -5.80 -12.78
N ILE A 90 -3.07 -6.61 -13.15
CA ILE A 90 -1.86 -6.20 -13.88
C ILE A 90 -1.73 -6.92 -15.22
N ASP A 91 -1.01 -6.30 -16.17
CA ASP A 91 -0.64 -6.92 -17.44
C ASP A 91 0.63 -7.79 -17.34
N GLY A 92 1.10 -8.34 -18.46
CA GLY A 92 2.30 -9.19 -18.52
C GLY A 92 3.62 -8.46 -18.24
N ASN A 93 3.61 -7.12 -18.16
CA ASN A 93 4.76 -6.30 -17.79
C ASN A 93 4.60 -5.71 -16.38
N ASN A 94 3.73 -6.29 -15.55
CA ASN A 94 3.41 -5.84 -14.20
C ASN A 94 2.79 -4.44 -14.12
N ARG A 95 2.29 -3.89 -15.24
CA ARG A 95 1.62 -2.59 -15.24
C ARG A 95 0.18 -2.74 -14.78
N VAL A 96 -0.28 -1.88 -13.89
CA VAL A 96 -1.70 -1.85 -13.48
C VAL A 96 -2.59 -1.47 -14.67
N LEU A 97 -3.53 -2.35 -14.99
CA LEU A 97 -4.44 -2.18 -16.11
C LEU A 97 -5.38 -0.99 -15.88
N LYS A 98 -5.54 -0.15 -16.90
CA LYS A 98 -6.37 1.09 -16.91
C LYS A 98 -5.93 2.21 -15.95
N ALA A 99 -4.86 2.03 -15.18
CA ALA A 99 -4.30 3.11 -14.36
C ALA A 99 -3.74 4.25 -15.24
N LYS A 100 -4.07 5.49 -14.89
CA LYS A 100 -3.66 6.70 -15.62
C LYS A 100 -2.53 7.46 -14.92
N SER A 101 -1.97 6.87 -13.87
CA SER A 101 -0.80 7.35 -13.15
C SER A 101 0.48 7.21 -13.99
N ALA A 102 1.54 7.90 -13.57
CA ALA A 102 2.78 7.96 -14.31
C ALA A 102 3.52 6.60 -14.34
N ILE A 103 3.69 5.96 -13.18
CA ILE A 103 4.52 4.75 -13.02
C ILE A 103 3.76 3.63 -12.25
N PRO A 104 2.60 3.15 -12.74
CA PRO A 104 1.81 2.11 -12.07
C PRO A 104 2.36 0.71 -12.34
N TYR A 105 3.49 0.36 -11.74
CA TYR A 105 4.08 -0.97 -11.83
C TYR A 105 4.11 -1.64 -10.46
N ILE A 106 3.74 -2.92 -10.41
CA ILE A 106 3.70 -3.77 -9.22
C ILE A 106 4.74 -4.87 -9.39
N GLU A 107 5.95 -4.63 -8.90
CA GLU A 107 7.13 -5.47 -9.18
C GLU A 107 7.44 -6.46 -8.06
N ASN A 108 6.97 -6.17 -6.84
CA ASN A 108 7.38 -6.87 -5.63
C ASN A 108 6.32 -7.83 -5.07
N LEU A 109 5.16 -7.93 -5.72
CA LEU A 109 4.07 -8.82 -5.30
C LEU A 109 3.89 -9.99 -6.28
N PRO A 110 3.75 -11.23 -5.79
CA PRO A 110 3.35 -12.34 -6.65
C PRO A 110 1.90 -12.15 -7.13
N HIS A 111 1.59 -12.65 -8.32
CA HIS A 111 0.23 -12.60 -8.88
C HIS A 111 -0.83 -13.19 -7.95
N ASP A 112 -0.50 -14.24 -7.20
CA ASP A 112 -1.42 -14.85 -6.23
C ASP A 112 -1.80 -13.90 -5.09
N ALA A 113 -0.90 -13.01 -4.67
CA ALA A 113 -1.22 -11.99 -3.67
C ALA A 113 -2.18 -10.92 -4.21
N ILE A 114 -2.01 -10.53 -5.48
CA ILE A 114 -2.93 -9.61 -6.16
C ILE A 114 -4.31 -10.26 -6.28
N LYS A 115 -4.38 -11.49 -6.78
CA LYS A 115 -5.64 -12.22 -6.91
C LYS A 115 -6.33 -12.40 -5.55
N ARG A 116 -5.58 -12.81 -4.53
CA ARG A 116 -6.05 -12.91 -3.15
C ARG A 116 -6.62 -11.59 -2.66
N PHE A 117 -5.98 -10.47 -2.94
CA PHE A 117 -6.47 -9.15 -2.58
C PHE A 117 -7.80 -8.81 -3.26
N GLN A 118 -7.92 -9.08 -4.57
CA GLN A 118 -9.16 -8.85 -5.33
C GLN A 118 -10.35 -9.64 -4.76
N GLU A 119 -10.11 -10.89 -4.34
CA GLU A 119 -11.15 -11.77 -3.78
C GLU A 119 -11.46 -11.49 -2.31
N GLN A 120 -10.45 -11.10 -1.51
CA GLN A 120 -10.58 -10.95 -0.06
C GLN A 120 -11.40 -9.73 0.34
N VAL A 121 -11.19 -8.59 -0.33
CA VAL A 121 -11.78 -7.31 0.07
C VAL A 121 -12.74 -6.73 -0.95
N THR A 122 -13.78 -6.07 -0.44
CA THR A 122 -14.55 -5.07 -1.19
C THR A 122 -13.88 -3.71 -1.02
N LEU A 123 -13.46 -3.10 -2.12
CA LEU A 123 -12.91 -1.75 -2.13
C LEU A 123 -14.05 -0.72 -2.13
N ILE A 124 -14.02 0.21 -1.18
CA ILE A 124 -14.98 1.30 -1.07
C ILE A 124 -14.30 2.60 -1.47
N ASP A 125 -14.76 3.14 -2.60
CA ASP A 125 -14.24 4.37 -3.18
C ASP A 125 -14.88 5.60 -2.51
N LEU A 126 -14.11 6.27 -1.66
CA LEU A 126 -14.40 7.58 -1.11
C LEU A 126 -13.28 8.58 -1.47
N ILE A 127 -12.63 8.38 -2.62
CA ILE A 127 -11.54 9.26 -3.07
C ILE A 127 -12.08 10.69 -3.22
N GLY A 128 -11.39 11.65 -2.60
CA GLY A 128 -11.81 13.05 -2.52
C GLY A 128 -12.67 13.40 -1.31
N VAL A 129 -13.15 12.43 -0.53
CA VAL A 129 -13.89 12.66 0.72
C VAL A 129 -12.92 12.84 1.88
N GLU A 130 -12.98 13.99 2.54
CA GLU A 130 -12.15 14.34 3.71
C GLU A 130 -12.99 14.47 5.00
N ASP A 131 -14.32 14.31 4.93
CA ASP A 131 -15.21 14.38 6.10
C ASP A 131 -15.11 13.09 6.94
N THR A 132 -14.47 13.20 8.11
CA THR A 132 -14.29 12.09 9.03
C THR A 132 -15.61 11.47 9.51
N GLN A 133 -16.69 12.25 9.65
CA GLN A 133 -17.98 11.71 10.09
C GLN A 133 -18.61 10.81 9.02
N GLU A 134 -18.53 11.23 7.76
CA GLU A 134 -18.98 10.42 6.62
C GLU A 134 -18.18 9.12 6.53
N ILE A 135 -16.85 9.22 6.65
CA ILE A 135 -15.96 8.06 6.60
C ILE A 135 -16.25 7.10 7.78
N ILE A 136 -16.45 7.61 9.00
CA ILE A 136 -16.82 6.80 10.17
C ILE A 136 -18.19 6.13 9.96
N GLY A 137 -19.16 6.84 9.38
CA GLY A 137 -20.45 6.25 9.00
C GLY A 137 -20.26 5.05 8.07
N LYS A 138 -19.37 5.16 7.09
CA LYS A 138 -19.03 4.05 6.19
C LYS A 138 -18.30 2.91 6.90
N ILE A 139 -17.35 3.21 7.78
CA ILE A 139 -16.66 2.21 8.62
C ILE A 139 -17.69 1.38 9.41
N ASN A 140 -18.65 2.04 10.07
CA ASN A 140 -19.67 1.34 10.85
C ASN A 140 -20.57 0.47 9.97
N TRP A 141 -21.01 0.97 8.82
CA TRP A 141 -21.75 0.15 7.85
C TRP A 141 -20.98 -1.12 7.45
N CYS A 142 -19.67 -1.03 7.19
CA CYS A 142 -18.84 -2.20 6.88
C CYS A 142 -18.79 -3.20 8.04
N ARG A 143 -18.70 -2.72 9.28
CA ARG A 143 -18.66 -3.57 10.48
C ARG A 143 -19.99 -4.31 10.68
N GLU A 144 -21.11 -3.65 10.44
CA GLU A 144 -22.45 -4.24 10.51
C GLU A 144 -22.67 -5.28 9.39
N ASN A 145 -22.02 -5.10 8.23
CA ASN A 145 -22.09 -5.99 7.07
C ASN A 145 -20.85 -6.89 6.95
N ASN A 146 -20.22 -7.26 8.07
CA ASN A 146 -19.01 -8.08 8.07
C ASN A 146 -19.31 -9.51 7.56
N PRO A 147 -18.74 -9.95 6.41
CA PRO A 147 -18.97 -11.29 5.88
C PRO A 147 -18.16 -12.38 6.60
N GLY A 148 -17.43 -12.04 7.67
CA GLY A 148 -16.59 -12.97 8.43
C GLY A 148 -15.15 -13.05 7.89
N ASN A 149 -14.33 -13.88 8.52
CA ASN A 149 -12.93 -14.07 8.14
C ASN A 149 -12.80 -14.74 6.76
N PHE A 150 -11.82 -14.33 5.94
CA PHE A 150 -11.63 -14.86 4.58
C PHE A 150 -10.85 -16.20 4.51
N GLY A 151 -10.24 -16.64 5.59
CA GLY A 151 -9.44 -17.87 5.68
C GLY A 151 -8.04 -17.62 6.24
N GLU A 152 -7.06 -18.40 5.79
CA GLU A 152 -5.70 -18.30 6.32
C GLU A 152 -4.98 -17.01 5.87
N PRO A 153 -4.17 -16.38 6.74
CA PRO A 153 -3.31 -15.24 6.38
C PRO A 153 -2.36 -15.56 5.21
N LEU A 154 -2.13 -14.59 4.33
CA LEU A 154 -1.07 -14.66 3.32
C LEU A 154 0.04 -13.64 3.64
N PHE A 155 1.20 -14.12 4.09
CA PHE A 155 2.36 -13.26 4.34
C PHE A 155 3.23 -13.16 3.09
N VAL A 156 3.30 -11.96 2.51
CA VAL A 156 4.24 -11.64 1.42
C VAL A 156 5.43 -10.93 2.04
N ALA A 157 6.63 -11.51 1.92
CA ALA A 157 7.85 -10.84 2.38
C ALA A 157 8.21 -9.68 1.44
N PRO A 158 8.67 -8.53 1.94
CA PRO A 158 9.28 -7.52 1.09
C PRO A 158 10.48 -8.13 0.38
N LEU A 159 10.58 -7.93 -0.95
CA LEU A 159 11.81 -8.27 -1.66
C LEU A 159 12.95 -7.47 -1.03
N LYS A 160 13.93 -8.16 -0.46
CA LYS A 160 15.21 -7.54 -0.14
C LYS A 160 15.90 -7.34 -1.48
N HIS A 161 16.00 -6.11 -1.95
CA HIS A 161 17.01 -5.80 -2.94
C HIS A 161 18.36 -6.03 -2.26
N GLU A 162 18.99 -7.17 -2.53
CA GLU A 162 20.41 -7.32 -2.20
C GLU A 162 21.13 -6.20 -2.95
N ALA A 163 21.90 -5.40 -2.21
CA ALA A 163 22.78 -4.42 -2.82
C ALA A 163 23.79 -5.21 -3.67
N GLY A 164 23.56 -5.29 -4.98
CA GLY A 164 24.51 -5.85 -5.90
C GLY A 164 25.66 -4.87 -6.09
N GLU A 165 26.88 -5.26 -5.74
CA GLU A 165 28.07 -4.57 -6.21
C GLU A 165 28.19 -4.80 -7.72
N VAL A 166 27.93 -3.76 -8.50
CA VAL A 166 28.22 -3.76 -9.94
C VAL A 166 29.61 -3.18 -10.11
N HIS A 167 30.59 -4.04 -10.39
CA HIS A 167 31.90 -3.60 -10.85
C HIS A 167 31.77 -3.07 -12.27
N VAL A 168 31.66 -1.75 -12.41
CA VAL A 168 31.79 -1.09 -13.71
C VAL A 168 33.29 -0.99 -14.03
N ALA A 169 33.75 -1.75 -15.02
CA ALA A 169 35.09 -1.60 -15.57
C ALA A 169 35.14 -0.34 -16.45
N ALA A 170 35.23 0.82 -15.81
CA ALA A 170 35.47 2.10 -16.45
C ALA A 170 36.34 2.96 -15.53
N ASP A 171 37.34 3.64 -16.11
CA ASP A 171 38.22 4.54 -15.37
C ASP A 171 37.45 5.81 -14.98
N PHE A 172 36.81 5.79 -13.82
CA PHE A 172 36.23 6.98 -13.19
C PHE A 172 37.12 7.43 -12.03
N SER A 173 37.68 8.64 -12.12
CA SER A 173 38.33 9.29 -10.97
C SER A 173 37.31 10.10 -10.18
N LEU A 174 37.02 9.65 -8.96
CA LEU A 174 36.31 10.43 -7.95
C LEU A 174 37.32 11.12 -7.03
N HIS A 175 37.08 12.38 -6.68
CA HIS A 175 37.87 13.06 -5.67
C HIS A 175 37.74 12.33 -4.32
N LYS A 176 38.83 12.17 -3.57
CA LYS A 176 38.86 11.44 -2.28
C LYS A 176 37.89 11.95 -1.21
N ASP A 177 37.43 13.19 -1.38
CA ASP A 177 36.50 13.85 -0.47
C ASP A 177 35.05 13.74 -0.97
N LEU A 178 34.72 12.82 -1.89
CA LEU A 178 33.35 12.63 -2.39
C LEU A 178 32.79 11.28 -1.95
N GLN A 179 31.59 11.30 -1.37
CA GLN A 179 30.81 10.11 -1.05
C GLN A 179 29.51 10.12 -1.86
N ILE A 180 29.09 8.95 -2.36
CA ILE A 180 27.80 8.74 -3.01
C ILE A 180 26.95 7.85 -2.10
N ASP A 181 25.73 8.27 -1.74
CA ASP A 181 24.82 7.45 -0.96
C ASP A 181 23.98 6.49 -1.82
N SER A 182 23.23 5.60 -1.18
CA SER A 182 22.38 4.61 -1.87
C SER A 182 21.24 5.21 -2.70
N TYR A 183 21.04 6.54 -2.64
CA TYR A 183 20.09 7.27 -3.45
C TYR A 183 20.78 8.04 -4.59
N GLY A 184 22.10 7.89 -4.74
CA GLY A 184 22.89 8.57 -5.77
C GLY A 184 23.26 10.01 -5.42
N TYR A 185 23.05 10.47 -4.19
CA TYR A 185 23.47 11.82 -3.82
C TYR A 185 24.96 11.88 -3.54
N VAL A 186 25.62 12.83 -4.19
CA VAL A 186 27.04 13.11 -4.00
C VAL A 186 27.23 14.16 -2.91
N ARG A 187 28.03 13.85 -1.90
CA ARG A 187 28.38 14.76 -0.80
C ARG A 187 29.88 14.90 -0.69
N LYS A 188 30.33 16.10 -0.29
CA LYS A 188 31.73 16.34 0.03
C LYS A 188 31.99 16.01 1.51
N ILE A 189 33.02 15.24 1.79
CA ILE A 189 33.50 14.88 3.14
C ILE A 189 34.45 15.96 3.64
#